data_AF-A0A9P0KHW7-F1
#
_entry.id   AF-A0A9P0KHW7-F1
#
_cell.length_a   1.000
_cell.length_b   1.000
_cell.length_c   1.000
_cell.angle_alpha   90.00
_cell.angle_beta   90.00
_cell.angle_gamma   90.00
#
_symmetry.space_group_name_H-M   'P 1'
#
loop_
_entity.id
_entity.type
_entity.pdbx_description
1 polymer ?
#
loop_
_entity_poly.entity_id
_entity_poly.type
_entity_poly.pdbx_seq_one_letter_code
_entity_poly.pdbx_strand_id
1 'polypeptide(L)'
;MGCCVNVWDTKVLRSACGAHFKLHIERKQDWPDLKKLINPNSSIFIADNQTVTSTNSKEVINAIRSVPVLPYYSVDVTTAQHIVLIIGGETEGISEESYQLAAETGGVRLNIPLSNDVDSLNTGMALGVILFEMKKQLVMSKFRDRANIVENQDPKLSISI
;
A
#
# COMPACT_ATOMS: atom_id res chain seq x y z
N MET A 1 -9.05 -10.46 18.07
CA MET A 1 -8.05 -11.54 18.02
C MET A 1 -8.05 -12.09 16.60
N GLY A 2 -7.16 -11.59 15.73
CA GLY A 2 -7.13 -11.99 14.33
C GLY A 2 -6.46 -13.35 14.14
N CYS A 3 -7.14 -14.32 13.55
CA CYS A 3 -6.59 -15.63 13.24
C CYS A 3 -5.76 -15.56 11.94
N CYS A 4 -4.49 -15.14 12.04
CA CYS A 4 -3.57 -15.21 10.90
C CYS A 4 -3.12 -16.66 10.66
N VAL A 5 -2.99 -17.04 9.39
CA VAL A 5 -2.40 -18.32 8.98
C VAL A 5 -0.92 -18.40 9.38
N ASN A 6 -0.42 -19.60 9.65
CA ASN A 6 0.99 -19.80 9.96
C ASN A 6 1.84 -19.61 8.68
N VAL A 7 2.75 -18.64 8.69
CA VAL A 7 3.64 -18.34 7.55
C VAL A 7 4.55 -19.52 7.14
N TRP A 8 4.79 -20.48 8.04
CA TRP A 8 5.64 -21.65 7.78
C TRP A 8 4.85 -22.89 7.33
N ASP A 9 3.54 -22.77 7.11
CA ASP A 9 2.74 -23.86 6.56
C ASP A 9 3.19 -24.22 5.14
N THR A 10 3.13 -25.51 4.77
CA THR A 10 3.55 -26.02 3.47
C THR A 10 2.86 -25.31 2.30
N LYS A 11 1.57 -24.94 2.44
CA LYS A 11 0.85 -24.21 1.38
C LYS A 11 1.40 -22.79 1.20
N VAL A 12 1.76 -22.14 2.30
CA VAL A 12 2.29 -20.78 2.31
C VAL A 12 3.73 -20.75 1.77
N LEU A 13 4.57 -21.69 2.24
CA LEU A 13 5.94 -21.82 1.73
C LEU A 13 6.00 -22.08 0.22
N ARG A 14 5.14 -22.99 -0.26
CA ARG A 14 5.06 -23.33 -1.69
C ARG A 14 4.59 -22.14 -2.53
N SER A 15 3.54 -21.43 -2.10
CA SER A 15 3.00 -20.29 -2.85
C SER A 15 3.97 -19.11 -2.89
N ALA A 16 4.68 -18.84 -1.79
CA ALA A 16 5.66 -17.76 -1.73
C ALA A 16 7.00 -18.08 -2.44
N CYS A 17 7.18 -19.31 -2.94
CA CYS A 17 8.40 -19.73 -3.64
C CYS A 17 9.70 -19.40 -2.86
N GLY A 18 9.69 -19.55 -1.53
CA GLY A 18 10.85 -19.28 -0.67
C GLY A 18 11.11 -17.80 -0.33
N ALA A 19 10.23 -16.86 -0.68
CA ALA A 19 10.40 -15.44 -0.35
C ALA A 19 10.55 -15.16 1.16
N HIS A 20 10.02 -16.04 2.01
CA HIS A 20 10.17 -16.00 3.48
C HIS A 20 11.63 -15.89 3.95
N PHE A 21 12.58 -16.44 3.21
CA PHE A 21 14.01 -16.40 3.57
C PHE A 21 14.71 -15.12 3.13
N LYS A 22 14.03 -14.26 2.36
CA LYS A 22 14.57 -13.01 1.83
C LYS A 22 13.88 -11.79 2.42
N LEU A 23 12.68 -11.96 2.96
CA LEU A 23 11.89 -10.90 3.57
C LEU A 23 11.97 -10.99 5.09
N HIS A 24 12.11 -9.83 5.74
CA HIS A 24 11.95 -9.73 7.18
C HIS A 24 10.46 -9.76 7.52
N ILE A 25 10.02 -10.77 8.28
CA ILE A 25 8.62 -11.01 8.61
C ILE A 25 8.45 -10.93 10.12
N GLU A 26 7.79 -9.88 10.58
CA GLU A 26 7.33 -9.74 11.95
C GLU A 26 5.88 -10.24 12.07
N ARG A 27 5.57 -10.95 13.16
CA ARG A 27 4.26 -11.56 13.38
C ARG A 27 3.67 -11.11 14.70
N LYS A 28 2.34 -11.14 14.81
CA LYS A 28 1.59 -10.90 16.05
C LYS A 28 2.01 -9.59 16.73
N GLN A 29 2.05 -8.51 15.95
CA GLN A 29 2.30 -7.17 16.47
C GLN A 29 0.97 -6.55 16.86
N ASP A 30 0.91 -5.95 18.04
CA ASP A 30 -0.20 -5.10 18.44
C ASP A 30 0.03 -3.67 17.92
N TRP A 31 -1.06 -2.95 17.67
CA TRP A 31 -1.01 -1.59 17.12
C TRP A 31 -0.09 -0.61 17.88
N PRO A 32 -0.05 -0.60 19.23
CA PRO A 32 0.85 0.30 19.96
C PRO A 32 2.33 0.06 19.65
N ASP A 33 2.73 -1.19 19.43
CA ASP A 33 4.12 -1.53 19.10
C ASP A 33 4.40 -1.31 17.62
N LEU A 34 3.43 -1.63 16.75
CA LEU A 34 3.54 -1.35 15.32
C LEU A 34 3.71 0.15 15.04
N LYS A 35 2.97 1.02 15.74
CA LYS A 35 3.10 2.48 15.61
C LYS A 35 4.50 3.00 15.97
N LYS A 36 5.23 2.31 16.86
CA LYS A 36 6.63 2.68 17.20
C LYS A 36 7.62 2.32 16.10
N LEU A 37 7.30 1.34 15.26
CA LEU A 37 8.14 0.88 14.16
C LEU A 37 7.96 1.72 12.89
N ILE A 38 6.80 2.37 12.74
CA ILE A 38 6.50 3.22 11.58
C ILE A 38 7.22 4.55 11.72
N ASN A 39 8.03 4.91 10.72
CA ASN A 39 8.69 6.21 10.67
C ASN A 39 7.61 7.32 10.57
N PRO A 40 7.68 8.40 11.36
CA PRO A 40 6.73 9.52 11.27
C PRO A 40 6.58 10.13 9.87
N ASN A 41 7.61 10.05 9.02
CA ASN A 41 7.61 10.55 7.64
C ASN A 41 7.16 9.51 6.61
N SER A 42 6.46 8.45 7.04
CA SER A 42 5.96 7.41 6.13
C SER A 42 4.68 7.83 5.43
N SER A 43 4.60 7.59 4.13
CA SER A 43 3.35 7.66 3.38
C SER A 43 2.54 6.39 3.66
N ILE A 44 1.36 6.57 4.27
CA ILE A 44 0.46 5.48 4.65
C ILE A 44 -0.61 5.27 3.57
N PHE A 45 -0.70 4.05 3.08
CA PHE A 45 -1.69 3.61 2.10
C PHE A 45 -2.48 2.42 2.62
N ILE A 46 -3.80 2.42 2.42
CA ILE A 46 -4.69 1.31 2.79
C ILE A 46 -5.31 0.76 1.50
N ALA A 47 -5.19 -0.52 1.20
CA ALA A 47 -5.97 -1.11 0.10
C ALA A 47 -7.41 -1.33 0.57
N ASP A 48 -8.35 -0.57 0.01
CA ASP A 48 -9.76 -0.57 0.41
C ASP A 48 -10.67 -0.57 -0.84
N ASN A 49 -11.63 -1.49 -0.87
CA ASN A 49 -12.60 -1.60 -1.95
C ASN A 49 -13.95 -0.89 -1.66
N GLN A 50 -13.95 0.07 -0.73
CA GLN A 50 -15.15 0.76 -0.25
C GLN A 50 -16.12 -0.16 0.50
N THR A 51 -15.68 -0.60 1.67
CA THR A 51 -16.54 -1.24 2.65
C THR A 51 -16.72 -0.33 3.86
N VAL A 52 -17.71 0.56 3.83
CA VAL A 52 -18.26 1.12 5.08
C VAL A 52 -19.16 0.05 5.69
N THR A 53 -18.54 -0.98 6.24
CA THR A 53 -19.23 -2.17 6.71
C THR A 53 -19.30 -2.15 8.23
N SER A 54 -20.52 -1.93 8.73
CA SER A 54 -21.04 -2.51 9.97
C SER A 54 -20.38 -2.15 11.31
N THR A 55 -19.75 -0.98 11.48
CA THR A 55 -19.40 -0.51 12.84
C THR A 55 -20.43 0.51 13.37
N ASN A 56 -20.82 0.36 14.63
CA ASN A 56 -21.79 1.26 15.29
C ASN A 56 -21.10 2.51 15.89
N SER A 57 -19.77 2.55 15.90
CA SER A 57 -18.98 3.63 16.50
C SER A 57 -18.88 4.83 15.55
N LYS A 58 -19.56 5.93 15.89
CA LYS A 58 -19.55 7.18 15.12
C LYS A 58 -18.14 7.76 14.90
N GLU A 59 -17.26 7.59 15.88
CA GLU A 59 -15.87 8.05 15.83
C GLU A 59 -15.07 7.36 14.72
N VAL A 60 -15.22 6.03 14.60
CA VAL A 60 -14.57 5.22 13.58
C VAL A 60 -15.11 5.56 12.19
N ILE A 61 -16.43 5.74 12.05
CA ILE A 61 -17.04 6.18 10.79
C ILE A 61 -16.46 7.54 10.35
N ASN A 62 -16.28 8.47 11.29
CA ASN A 62 -15.70 9.77 10.98
C ASN A 62 -14.23 9.65 10.55
N ALA A 63 -13.44 8.80 11.21
CA ALA A 63 -12.06 8.53 10.81
C ALA A 63 -11.99 7.90 9.41
N ILE A 64 -12.83 6.91 9.11
CA ILE A 64 -12.89 6.30 7.76
C ILE A 64 -13.22 7.37 6.71
N ARG A 65 -14.19 8.24 6.99
CA ARG A 65 -14.62 9.30 6.08
C ARG A 65 -13.59 10.42 5.91
N SER A 66 -12.76 10.68 6.90
CA SER A 66 -11.71 11.70 6.80
C SER A 66 -10.54 11.24 5.93
N VAL A 67 -10.35 9.93 5.75
CA VAL A 67 -9.30 9.39 4.87
C VAL A 67 -9.80 9.33 3.42
N PRO A 68 -9.18 10.07 2.49
CA PRO A 68 -9.62 10.11 1.10
C PRO A 68 -9.44 8.75 0.41
N VAL A 69 -10.33 8.45 -0.54
CA VAL A 69 -10.22 7.28 -1.43
C VAL A 69 -9.75 7.75 -2.79
N LEU A 70 -8.64 7.18 -3.26
CA LEU A 70 -8.05 7.48 -4.56
C LEU A 70 -7.83 6.17 -5.34
N PRO A 71 -7.95 6.18 -6.68
CA PRO A 71 -7.50 5.06 -7.49
C PRO A 71 -6.04 4.73 -7.21
N TYR A 72 -5.69 3.44 -7.18
CA TYR A 72 -4.32 2.99 -6.84
C TYR A 72 -3.23 3.59 -7.73
N TYR A 73 -3.55 3.96 -8.97
CA TYR A 73 -2.62 4.54 -9.94
C TYR A 73 -2.51 6.07 -9.86
N SER A 74 -3.33 6.76 -9.06
CA SER A 74 -3.35 8.22 -9.03
C SER A 74 -2.50 8.83 -7.91
N VAL A 75 -1.89 8.00 -7.06
CA VAL A 75 -0.97 8.46 -6.02
C VAL A 75 0.45 8.53 -6.55
N ASP A 76 1.22 9.51 -6.10
CA ASP A 76 2.65 9.62 -6.37
C ASP A 76 3.45 9.06 -5.21
N VAL A 77 4.07 7.89 -5.41
CA VAL A 77 4.94 7.28 -4.41
C VAL A 77 6.42 7.62 -4.59
N THR A 78 6.77 8.40 -5.61
CA THR A 78 8.18 8.68 -5.95
C THR A 78 8.85 9.64 -4.98
N THR A 79 8.06 10.46 -4.28
CA THR A 79 8.52 11.42 -3.27
C THR A 79 8.57 10.81 -1.85
N ALA A 80 8.01 9.62 -1.65
CA ALA A 80 7.94 8.97 -0.35
C ALA A 80 9.31 8.40 0.07
N GLN A 81 9.77 8.76 1.28
CA GLN A 81 10.96 8.15 1.87
C GLN A 81 10.68 6.74 2.40
N HIS A 82 9.52 6.57 3.03
CA HIS A 82 9.03 5.31 3.57
C HIS A 82 7.59 5.11 3.12
N ILE A 83 7.26 3.90 2.67
CA ILE A 83 5.93 3.54 2.20
C ILE A 83 5.41 2.44 3.11
N VAL A 84 4.23 2.65 3.69
CA VAL A 84 3.50 1.64 4.45
C VAL A 84 2.22 1.32 3.69
N LEU A 85 2.07 0.08 3.27
CA LEU A 85 0.85 -0.42 2.63
C LEU A 85 0.15 -1.39 3.58
N ILE A 86 -1.08 -1.06 3.96
CA ILE A 86 -1.94 -1.85 4.83
C ILE A 86 -2.93 -2.63 3.97
N ILE A 87 -3.03 -3.93 4.24
CA ILE A 87 -3.90 -4.86 3.53
C ILE A 87 -4.75 -5.61 4.55
N GLY A 88 -6.04 -5.77 4.24
CA GLY A 88 -7.02 -6.41 5.13
C GLY A 88 -7.05 -7.92 4.98
N GLY A 89 -7.67 -8.57 5.96
CA GLY A 89 -8.02 -9.98 5.85
C GLY A 89 -9.12 -10.20 4.80
N GLU A 90 -9.12 -11.36 4.14
CA GLU A 90 -10.10 -11.68 3.08
C GLU A 90 -11.56 -11.65 3.58
N THR A 91 -11.80 -12.06 4.83
CA THR A 91 -13.14 -12.07 5.45
C THR A 91 -13.39 -10.86 6.35
N GLU A 92 -12.39 -10.46 7.14
CA GLU A 92 -12.55 -9.43 8.17
C GLU A 92 -12.33 -8.01 7.64
N GLY A 93 -11.73 -7.86 6.46
CA GLY A 93 -11.40 -6.56 5.87
C GLY A 93 -10.28 -5.83 6.62
N ILE A 94 -10.35 -4.49 6.59
CA ILE A 94 -9.37 -3.58 7.21
C ILE A 94 -9.82 -3.23 8.64
N SER A 95 -8.88 -3.25 9.58
CA SER A 95 -9.18 -2.94 10.98
C SER A 95 -9.41 -1.44 11.22
N GLU A 96 -10.16 -1.11 12.27
CA GLU A 96 -10.48 0.29 12.63
C GLU A 96 -9.22 1.13 12.91
N GLU A 97 -8.22 0.55 13.57
CA GLU A 97 -6.97 1.20 13.92
C GLU A 97 -6.15 1.56 12.67
N SER A 98 -6.33 0.83 11.57
CA SER A 98 -5.70 1.16 10.28
C SER A 98 -6.21 2.49 9.76
N TYR A 99 -7.53 2.70 9.83
CA TYR A 99 -8.16 3.96 9.42
C TYR A 99 -7.79 5.11 10.35
N GLN A 100 -7.72 4.86 11.66
CA GLN A 100 -7.26 5.85 12.64
C GLN A 100 -5.82 6.27 12.35
N LEU A 101 -4.92 5.32 12.10
CA LEU A 101 -3.53 5.62 11.73
C LEU A 101 -3.45 6.47 10.46
N ALA A 102 -4.21 6.13 9.41
CA ALA A 102 -4.23 6.93 8.19
C ALA A 102 -4.81 8.32 8.44
N ALA A 103 -5.86 8.45 9.25
CA ALA A 103 -6.43 9.76 9.59
C ALA A 103 -5.44 10.65 10.38
N GLU A 104 -4.67 10.06 11.31
CA GLU A 104 -3.64 10.74 12.10
C GLU A 104 -2.45 11.20 11.25
N THR A 105 -2.12 10.45 10.20
CA THR A 105 -0.88 10.65 9.40
C THR A 105 -1.12 11.29 8.03
N GLY A 106 -2.36 11.63 7.69
CA GLY A 106 -2.70 12.12 6.35
C GLY A 106 -2.57 11.04 5.25
N GLY A 107 -2.77 9.78 5.62
CA GLY A 107 -2.75 8.63 4.72
C GLY A 107 -3.92 8.62 3.73
N VAL A 108 -3.90 7.64 2.83
CA VAL A 108 -4.86 7.52 1.72
C VAL A 108 -5.36 6.09 1.58
N ARG A 109 -6.62 5.94 1.18
CA ARG A 109 -7.20 4.65 0.78
C ARG A 109 -7.08 4.46 -0.72
N LEU A 110 -6.42 3.39 -1.12
CA LEU A 110 -6.22 2.99 -2.51
C LEU A 110 -7.32 2.03 -2.94
N ASN A 111 -8.08 2.42 -3.96
CA ASN A 111 -9.09 1.60 -4.59
C ASN A 111 -8.57 1.03 -5.91
N ILE A 112 -8.88 -0.25 -6.18
CA ILE A 112 -8.75 -0.85 -7.50
C ILE A 112 -10.14 -0.85 -8.13
N PRO A 113 -10.41 -0.02 -9.15
CA PRO A 113 -11.72 0.01 -9.79
C PRO A 113 -12.04 -1.35 -10.43
N LEU A 114 -13.19 -1.93 -10.08
CA LEU A 114 -13.69 -3.19 -10.64
C LEU A 114 -14.93 -2.94 -11.52
N SER A 115 -15.13 -3.78 -12.52
CA SER A 115 -16.33 -3.77 -13.37
C SER A 115 -17.29 -4.90 -12.95
N ASN A 116 -18.59 -4.73 -13.20
CA ASN A 116 -19.63 -5.76 -13.10
C ASN A 116 -19.88 -6.36 -11.69
N ASP A 117 -20.30 -5.54 -10.73
CA ASP A 117 -20.82 -5.98 -9.41
C ASP A 117 -19.90 -6.95 -8.64
N VAL A 118 -18.58 -6.91 -8.89
CA VAL A 118 -17.60 -7.71 -8.15
C VAL A 118 -17.27 -7.02 -6.84
N ASP A 119 -17.55 -7.70 -5.72
CA ASP A 119 -17.40 -7.14 -4.37
C ASP A 119 -15.95 -6.82 -3.98
N SER A 120 -14.96 -7.60 -4.42
CA SER A 120 -13.53 -7.33 -4.24
C SER A 120 -12.65 -8.31 -5.01
N LEU A 121 -11.36 -7.98 -5.16
CA LEU A 121 -10.34 -8.94 -5.59
C LEU A 121 -9.85 -9.75 -4.40
N ASN A 122 -9.36 -10.96 -4.66
CA ASN A 122 -8.54 -11.67 -3.69
C ASN A 122 -7.40 -10.77 -3.18
N THR A 123 -7.16 -10.81 -1.87
CA THR A 123 -6.17 -9.98 -1.18
C THR A 123 -4.77 -10.04 -1.81
N GLY A 124 -4.32 -11.22 -2.23
CA GLY A 124 -3.02 -11.40 -2.87
C GLY A 124 -2.96 -10.74 -4.26
N MET A 125 -4.05 -10.78 -5.02
CA MET A 125 -4.14 -10.12 -6.32
C MET A 125 -4.17 -8.60 -6.17
N ALA A 126 -4.95 -8.07 -5.22
CA ALA A 126 -5.00 -6.64 -4.93
C ALA A 126 -3.61 -6.11 -4.51
N LEU A 127 -2.94 -6.83 -3.61
CA LEU A 127 -1.56 -6.53 -3.21
C LEU A 127 -0.61 -6.52 -4.42
N GLY A 128 -0.70 -7.53 -5.29
CA GLY A 128 0.13 -7.61 -6.49
C GLY A 128 -0.05 -6.42 -7.44
N VAL A 129 -1.30 -6.02 -7.71
CA VAL A 129 -1.62 -4.87 -8.58
C VAL A 129 -1.05 -3.56 -8.01
N ILE A 130 -1.29 -3.30 -6.72
CA ILE A 130 -0.85 -2.07 -6.06
C ILE A 130 0.68 -2.01 -6.01
N LEU A 131 1.34 -3.09 -5.56
CA LEU A 131 2.80 -3.13 -5.47
C LEU A 131 3.46 -3.02 -6.85
N PHE A 132 2.87 -3.63 -7.89
CA PHE A 132 3.37 -3.51 -9.25
C PHE A 132 3.37 -2.04 -9.71
N GLU A 133 2.25 -1.33 -9.49
CA GLU A 133 2.14 0.08 -9.86
C GLU A 133 3.12 0.96 -9.09
N MET A 134 3.20 0.80 -7.77
CA MET A 134 4.16 1.53 -6.93
C MET A 134 5.59 1.29 -7.41
N LYS A 135 5.94 0.02 -7.68
CA LYS A 135 7.26 -0.34 -8.20
C LYS A 135 7.53 0.28 -9.56
N LYS A 136 6.54 0.29 -10.46
CA LYS A 136 6.62 0.91 -11.78
C LYS A 136 6.95 2.39 -11.66
N GLN A 137 6.22 3.15 -10.82
CA GLN A 137 6.49 4.57 -10.60
C GLN A 137 7.91 4.81 -10.08
N LEU A 138 8.33 4.07 -9.04
CA LEU A 138 9.67 4.20 -8.46
C LEU A 138 10.80 3.90 -9.47
N VAL A 139 10.60 2.91 -10.32
CA VAL A 139 11.58 2.54 -11.36
C VAL A 139 11.61 3.60 -12.46
N MET A 140 10.45 4.05 -12.95
CA MET A 140 10.36 5.07 -13.99
C MET A 140 10.92 6.41 -13.54
N SER A 141 10.72 6.82 -12.28
CA SER A 141 11.34 8.05 -11.76
C SER A 141 12.86 7.97 -11.83
N LYS A 142 13.47 6.85 -11.42
CA LYS A 142 14.93 6.67 -11.49
C LYS A 142 15.47 6.76 -12.92
N PHE A 143 14.71 6.26 -13.90
CA PHE A 143 15.07 6.39 -15.32
C PHE A 143 14.99 7.84 -15.79
N ARG A 144 13.92 8.56 -15.43
CA ARG A 144 13.77 9.99 -15.73
C ARG A 144 14.90 10.82 -15.12
N ASP A 145 15.24 10.57 -13.86
CA ASP A 145 16.30 11.30 -13.15
C ASP A 145 17.66 11.08 -13.83
N ARG A 146 17.94 9.86 -14.30
CA ARG A 146 19.16 9.55 -15.09
C ARG A 146 19.17 10.23 -16.45
N ALA A 147 18.05 10.22 -17.19
CA ALA A 147 17.95 10.89 -18.47
C ALA A 147 18.19 12.40 -18.35
N ASN A 148 17.58 13.03 -17.32
CA ASN A 148 17.79 14.44 -17.02
C ASN A 148 19.26 14.76 -16.68
N ILE A 149 19.99 13.88 -15.99
CA ILE A 149 21.42 14.08 -15.71
C ILE A 149 22.23 14.02 -17.01
N VAL A 150 21.93 13.09 -17.91
CA VAL A 150 22.64 12.95 -19.19
C VAL A 150 22.38 14.15 -20.10
N GLU A 151 21.13 14.61 -20.23
CA GLU A 151 20.80 15.81 -21.01
C GLU A 151 21.48 17.08 -20.47
N ASN A 152 21.59 17.22 -19.14
CA ASN A 152 22.26 18.36 -18.52
C ASN A 152 23.80 18.28 -18.58
N GLN A 153 24.39 17.12 -18.88
CA GLN A 153 25.84 16.95 -19.05
C GLN A 153 26.34 17.23 -20.48
N ASP A 154 25.46 17.15 -21.50
CA ASP A 154 25.80 17.47 -22.90
C ASP A 154 24.71 18.32 -23.60
N PRO A 155 24.64 19.64 -23.31
CA PRO A 155 23.65 20.54 -23.91
C PRO A 155 23.85 20.81 -25.43
N LYS A 156 24.87 20.22 -26.07
CA LYS A 156 25.23 20.46 -27.48
C LYS A 156 24.54 19.56 -28.51
N LEU A 157 23.63 18.67 -28.09
CA LEU A 157 22.78 17.91 -29.02
C LEU A 157 21.38 18.50 -29.23
N SER A 158 21.11 19.74 -28.78
CA SER A 158 19.93 20.49 -29.23
C SER A 158 20.13 20.91 -30.69
N ILE A 159 19.66 19.99 -31.51
CA ILE A 159 19.53 20.01 -32.96
C ILE A 159 19.17 21.42 -33.45
N SER A 160 20.09 22.04 -34.17
CA SER A 160 19.76 23.11 -35.11
C SER A 160 19.01 22.47 -36.27
N ILE A 161 17.69 22.69 -36.34
CA ILE A 161 16.92 22.60 -37.58
C ILE A 161 16.21 23.93 -37.77
#